data_AF-A0AAD4I9E2-F1
#
_entry.id   AF-A0AAD4I9E2-F1
#
_cell.length_a   1.000
_cell.length_b   1.000
_cell.length_c   1.000
_cell.angle_alpha   90.00
_cell.angle_beta   90.00
_cell.angle_gamma   90.00
#
_symmetry.space_group_name_H-M   'P 1'
#
loop_
_entity.id
_entity.type
_entity.pdbx_description
1 polymer ?
#
loop_
_entity_poly.entity_id
_entity_poly.type
_entity_poly.pdbx_seq_one_letter_code
_entity_poly.pdbx_strand_id
1 'polypeptide(L)'
;MLSRRIVAARPLARAIVPAVARPRPQFTQIRTALTDAEKSAVELADPNQNGGYINPPAEKRGNRDPYGDYWDKQERRNYGEPCHEDHDILGVLALHDYNHFTPQWGFVLMGTFIATVFGLCAAVGTIYPDKLSAPKTYPDGLEAELGGKGALLARKPGEGW
;
A
#
# COMPACT_ATOMS: atom_id res chain seq x y z
N MET A 1 -27.31 36.57 -78.28
CA MET A 1 -26.31 35.55 -78.66
C MET A 1 -25.15 35.66 -77.68
N LEU A 2 -25.05 34.74 -76.72
CA LEU A 2 -24.12 34.85 -75.58
C LEU A 2 -22.79 34.14 -75.87
N SER A 3 -21.70 34.85 -75.60
CA SER A 3 -20.30 34.55 -75.86
C SER A 3 -19.75 33.45 -74.92
N ARG A 4 -19.15 32.40 -75.48
CA ARG A 4 -18.44 31.32 -74.77
C ARG A 4 -17.01 31.75 -74.44
N ARG A 5 -16.71 31.93 -73.16
CA ARG A 5 -15.33 31.99 -72.63
C ARG A 5 -14.88 30.58 -72.26
N ILE A 6 -13.84 30.08 -72.92
CA ILE A 6 -13.20 28.79 -72.62
C ILE A 6 -12.17 29.01 -71.51
N VAL A 7 -12.39 28.39 -70.36
CA VAL A 7 -11.44 28.34 -69.24
C VAL A 7 -10.44 27.21 -69.51
N ALA A 8 -9.16 27.55 -69.69
CA ALA A 8 -8.09 26.56 -69.79
C ALA A 8 -7.77 25.99 -68.40
N ALA A 9 -8.15 24.74 -68.16
CA ALA A 9 -7.74 23.99 -66.98
C ALA A 9 -6.31 23.46 -67.17
N ARG A 10 -5.36 23.94 -66.36
CA ARG A 10 -4.02 23.33 -66.24
C ARG A 10 -4.11 22.08 -65.37
N PRO A 11 -3.61 20.91 -65.79
CA PRO A 11 -3.56 19.74 -64.93
C PRO A 11 -2.47 19.91 -63.86
N LEU A 12 -2.83 19.73 -62.59
CA LEU A 12 -1.89 19.52 -61.50
C LEU A 12 -1.19 18.16 -61.73
N ALA A 13 0.04 18.19 -62.21
CA ALA A 13 0.88 17.01 -62.26
C ALA A 13 1.21 16.58 -60.82
N ARG A 14 0.47 15.59 -60.29
CA ARG A 14 0.87 14.85 -59.09
C ARG A 14 2.13 14.06 -59.46
N ALA A 15 3.30 14.53 -59.02
CA ALA A 15 4.53 13.76 -59.13
C ALA A 15 4.39 12.48 -58.27
N ILE A 16 4.23 11.33 -58.93
CA ILE A 16 4.30 10.02 -58.30
C ILE A 16 5.77 9.74 -58.04
N VAL A 17 6.25 10.14 -56.86
CA VAL A 17 7.60 9.76 -56.40
C VAL A 17 7.56 8.26 -56.06
N PRO A 18 8.41 7.42 -56.67
CA PRO A 18 8.44 5.99 -56.38
C PRO A 18 8.72 5.78 -54.88
N ALA A 19 8.01 4.83 -54.25
CA ALA A 19 8.11 4.57 -52.81
C ALA A 19 9.54 4.23 -52.34
N VAL A 20 10.42 3.83 -53.27
CA VAL A 20 11.85 3.56 -53.05
C VAL A 20 12.66 4.82 -52.70
N ALA A 21 12.21 6.01 -53.11
CA ALA A 21 12.90 7.27 -52.83
C ALA A 21 12.48 7.92 -51.50
N ARG A 22 11.65 7.25 -50.69
CA ARG A 22 11.31 7.72 -49.33
C ARG A 22 12.29 7.11 -48.32
N PRO A 23 13.10 7.90 -47.61
CA PRO A 23 13.91 7.37 -46.52
C PRO A 23 12.97 6.79 -45.46
N ARG A 24 13.00 5.46 -45.29
CA ARG A 24 12.29 4.80 -44.20
C ARG A 24 13.03 5.15 -42.92
N PRO A 25 12.40 5.78 -41.92
CA PRO A 25 13.04 5.98 -40.64
C PRO A 25 13.35 4.60 -40.05
N GLN A 26 14.64 4.26 -39.94
CA GLN A 26 15.08 3.11 -39.16
C GLN A 26 14.97 3.50 -37.69
N PHE A 27 13.81 3.26 -37.10
CA PHE A 27 13.70 3.31 -35.65
C PHE A 27 14.44 2.11 -35.09
N THR A 28 15.60 2.35 -34.49
CA THR A 28 16.30 1.34 -33.69
C THR A 28 15.42 1.04 -32.48
N GLN A 29 14.66 -0.05 -32.54
CA GLN A 29 13.89 -0.51 -31.39
C GLN A 29 14.88 -1.07 -30.36
N ILE A 30 15.35 -0.21 -29.46
CA ILE A 30 16.16 -0.63 -28.31
C ILE A 30 15.22 -1.40 -27.39
N ARG A 31 15.46 -2.71 -27.27
CA ARG A 31 14.71 -3.57 -26.36
C ARG A 31 15.20 -3.29 -24.94
N THR A 32 14.33 -2.72 -24.11
CA THR A 32 14.65 -2.35 -22.72
C THR A 32 14.26 -3.41 -21.69
N ALA A 33 13.58 -4.49 -22.11
CA ALA A 33 13.14 -5.57 -21.21
C ALA A 33 13.46 -6.95 -21.77
N LEU A 34 13.81 -7.88 -20.87
CA LEU A 34 14.01 -9.29 -21.16
C LEU A 34 12.68 -10.00 -21.46
N THR A 35 12.73 -10.99 -22.35
CA THR A 35 11.64 -11.96 -22.53
C THR A 35 11.56 -12.91 -21.36
N ASP A 36 10.42 -13.57 -21.18
CA ASP A 36 10.23 -14.51 -20.07
C ASP A 36 11.19 -15.70 -20.13
N ALA A 37 11.61 -16.12 -21.33
CA ALA A 37 12.64 -17.14 -21.51
C ALA A 37 14.04 -16.65 -21.11
N GLU A 38 14.36 -15.39 -21.36
CA GLU A 38 15.63 -14.82 -20.92
C GLU A 38 15.63 -14.54 -19.41
N LYS A 39 14.49 -14.13 -18.84
CA LYS A 39 14.33 -14.00 -17.38
C LYS A 39 14.55 -15.32 -16.66
N SER A 40 13.93 -16.41 -17.15
CA SER A 40 14.10 -17.73 -16.55
C SER A 40 15.53 -18.24 -16.69
N ALA A 41 16.21 -17.95 -17.81
CA ALA A 41 17.64 -18.26 -17.97
C ALA A 41 18.52 -17.48 -16.99
N VAL A 42 18.21 -16.22 -16.72
CA VAL A 42 18.93 -15.38 -15.73
C VAL A 42 18.66 -15.86 -14.30
N GLU A 43 17.41 -16.17 -13.95
CA GLU A 43 17.03 -16.73 -12.65
C GLU A 43 17.69 -18.10 -12.41
N LEU A 44 17.81 -18.94 -13.44
CA LEU A 44 18.52 -20.22 -13.31
C LEU A 44 20.03 -20.03 -13.11
N ALA A 45 20.61 -18.97 -13.66
CA ALA A 45 22.03 -18.67 -13.55
C ALA A 45 22.39 -18.06 -12.19
N ASP A 46 21.48 -17.28 -11.60
CA ASP A 46 21.62 -16.67 -10.26
C ASP A 46 20.26 -16.63 -9.55
N PRO A 47 19.85 -17.74 -8.90
CA PRO A 47 18.53 -17.84 -8.25
C PRO A 47 18.32 -16.82 -7.13
N ASN A 48 19.40 -16.40 -6.48
CA ASN A 48 19.35 -15.43 -5.38
C ASN A 48 19.59 -14.00 -5.86
N GLN A 49 19.90 -13.81 -7.14
CA GLN A 49 20.22 -12.52 -7.75
C GLN A 49 21.31 -11.73 -7.01
N ASN A 50 22.24 -12.44 -6.37
CA ASN A 50 23.22 -11.87 -5.45
C ASN A 50 24.65 -11.80 -6.04
N GLY A 51 24.81 -12.14 -7.31
CA GLY A 51 26.09 -12.04 -8.02
C GLY A 51 27.17 -12.98 -7.49
N GLY A 52 26.78 -14.09 -6.86
CA GLY A 52 27.71 -15.04 -6.23
C GLY A 52 28.25 -14.58 -4.88
N TYR A 53 27.57 -13.60 -4.24
CA TYR A 53 27.89 -13.19 -2.88
C TYR A 53 27.72 -14.37 -1.91
N ILE A 54 28.71 -14.56 -1.03
CA ILE A 54 28.64 -15.58 0.03
C ILE A 54 27.67 -15.06 1.09
N ASN A 55 26.40 -15.46 0.98
CA ASN A 55 25.39 -15.07 1.95
C ASN A 55 25.42 -16.03 3.16
N PRO A 56 25.86 -15.60 4.35
CA PRO A 56 25.80 -16.42 5.56
C PRO A 56 24.33 -16.71 5.95
N PRO A 57 24.07 -17.59 6.93
CA PRO A 57 22.72 -17.81 7.43
C PRO A 57 22.07 -16.54 8.00
N ALA A 58 20.77 -16.38 7.79
CA ALA A 58 19.98 -15.28 8.34
C ALA A 58 19.90 -15.40 9.86
N GLU A 59 20.77 -14.66 10.56
CA GLU A 59 20.79 -14.58 12.01
C GLU A 59 20.61 -13.12 12.45
N LYS A 60 19.59 -12.89 13.27
CA LYS A 60 19.37 -11.56 13.86
C LYS A 60 20.44 -11.27 14.89
N ARG A 61 21.15 -10.16 14.72
CA ARG A 61 22.25 -9.75 15.61
C ARG A 61 21.78 -9.48 17.03
N GLY A 62 20.52 -9.04 17.20
CA GLY A 62 19.88 -8.90 18.51
C GLY A 62 19.79 -10.19 19.34
N ASN A 63 19.85 -11.36 18.69
CA ASN A 63 19.77 -12.68 19.35
C ASN A 63 21.16 -13.25 19.72
N ARG A 64 22.24 -12.62 19.25
CA ARG A 64 23.60 -13.01 19.63
C ARG A 64 23.86 -12.71 21.10
N ASP A 65 24.80 -13.43 21.69
CA ASP A 65 25.20 -13.24 23.09
C ASP A 65 25.55 -11.76 23.36
N PRO A 66 24.81 -11.03 24.22
CA PRO A 66 25.10 -9.63 24.51
C PRO A 66 26.44 -9.41 25.23
N TYR A 67 27.03 -10.45 25.81
CA TYR A 67 28.29 -10.39 26.56
C TYR A 67 29.50 -10.86 25.74
N GLY A 68 29.31 -11.19 24.46
CA GLY A 68 30.38 -11.65 23.58
C GLY A 68 31.46 -10.58 23.33
N ASP A 69 32.71 -11.03 23.15
CA ASP A 69 33.83 -10.13 22.86
C ASP A 69 33.90 -9.73 21.38
N TYR A 70 32.91 -8.97 20.92
CA TYR A 70 32.86 -8.48 19.54
C TYR A 70 33.80 -7.30 19.30
N TRP A 71 34.27 -7.16 18.05
CA TRP A 71 34.98 -5.96 17.58
C TRP A 71 34.05 -4.74 17.58
N ASP A 72 32.87 -4.87 16.96
CA ASP A 72 31.79 -3.89 17.08
C ASP A 72 30.83 -4.33 18.18
N LYS A 73 30.91 -3.65 19.33
CA LYS A 73 30.06 -3.93 20.49
C LYS A 73 28.59 -3.58 20.26
N GLN A 74 28.29 -2.60 19.40
CA GLN A 74 26.92 -2.16 19.16
C GLN A 74 26.18 -3.16 18.25
N GLU A 75 26.80 -3.57 17.15
CA GLU A 75 26.21 -4.50 16.18
C GLU A 75 26.50 -5.98 16.48
N ARG A 76 27.25 -6.27 17.54
CA ARG A 76 27.65 -7.64 17.92
C ARG A 76 28.32 -8.38 16.75
N ARG A 77 29.27 -7.71 16.08
CA ARG A 77 29.93 -8.17 14.86
C ARG A 77 31.44 -8.13 14.96
N ASN A 78 32.10 -9.14 14.38
CA ASN A 78 33.55 -9.18 14.29
C ASN A 78 34.08 -8.56 12.99
N TYR A 79 35.31 -8.05 13.04
CA TYR A 79 35.97 -7.54 11.86
C TYR A 79 36.22 -8.66 10.84
N GLY A 80 35.89 -8.44 9.57
CA GLY A 80 36.04 -9.44 8.50
C GLY A 80 34.99 -10.57 8.49
N GLU A 81 34.02 -10.56 9.42
CA GLU A 81 32.91 -11.50 9.40
C GLU A 81 32.02 -11.26 8.15
N PRO A 82 31.65 -12.30 7.37
CA PRO A 82 30.69 -12.15 6.29
C PRO A 82 29.37 -11.54 6.77
N CYS A 83 28.85 -10.59 6.00
CA CYS A 83 27.60 -9.92 6.28
C CYS A 83 26.46 -10.64 5.56
N HIS A 84 25.29 -10.79 6.19
CA HIS A 84 24.11 -11.23 5.45
C HIS A 84 23.69 -10.13 4.46
N GLU A 85 23.12 -10.50 3.32
CA GLU A 85 22.63 -9.51 2.33
C GLU A 85 21.57 -8.58 2.95
N ASP A 86 20.58 -9.16 3.63
CA ASP A 86 19.54 -8.45 4.41
C ASP A 86 19.99 -7.99 5.81
N HIS A 87 21.23 -7.49 5.96
CA HIS A 87 21.73 -7.07 7.27
C HIS A 87 20.99 -5.85 7.84
N ASP A 88 20.36 -5.04 6.99
CA ASP A 88 19.54 -3.89 7.41
C ASP A 88 18.35 -4.29 8.29
N ILE A 89 17.72 -5.44 8.01
CA ILE A 89 16.61 -5.99 8.81
C ILE A 89 17.07 -7.00 9.87
N LEU A 90 18.30 -7.52 9.76
CA LEU A 90 18.88 -8.47 10.72
C LEU A 90 19.80 -7.80 11.75
N GLY A 91 20.14 -6.52 11.58
CA GLY A 91 21.00 -5.75 12.49
C GLY A 91 20.43 -5.62 13.91
N VAL A 92 21.26 -5.13 14.84
CA VAL A 92 20.83 -4.93 16.24
C VAL A 92 19.77 -3.83 16.33
N LEU A 93 19.85 -2.82 15.45
CA LEU A 93 18.90 -1.71 15.38
C LEU A 93 17.58 -2.05 14.67
N ALA A 94 17.46 -3.26 14.11
CA ALA A 94 16.23 -3.71 13.50
C ALA A 94 15.12 -3.95 14.55
N LEU A 95 13.89 -4.16 14.08
CA LEU A 95 12.74 -4.49 14.93
C LEU A 95 13.12 -5.64 15.87
N HIS A 96 12.85 -5.55 17.17
CA HIS A 96 13.19 -6.60 18.14
C HIS A 96 12.54 -7.96 17.82
N ASP A 97 13.25 -9.07 18.05
CA ASP A 97 12.68 -10.42 17.94
C ASP A 97 12.02 -10.84 19.26
N TYR A 98 10.69 -10.79 19.31
CA TYR A 98 9.95 -11.22 20.49
C TYR A 98 9.70 -12.73 20.45
N ASN A 99 10.39 -13.48 21.32
CA ASN A 99 10.38 -14.94 21.32
C ASN A 99 9.65 -15.58 22.52
N HIS A 100 9.02 -14.78 23.38
CA HIS A 100 8.32 -15.31 24.56
C HIS A 100 7.00 -16.02 24.20
N PHE A 101 6.28 -15.53 23.18
CA PHE A 101 5.10 -16.18 22.62
C PHE A 101 5.20 -16.26 21.10
N THR A 102 4.61 -17.30 20.52
CA THR A 102 4.40 -17.34 19.06
C THR A 102 3.44 -16.21 18.63
N PRO A 103 3.56 -15.68 17.39
CA PRO A 103 2.66 -14.65 16.89
C PRO A 103 1.18 -15.06 16.98
N GLN A 104 0.88 -16.33 16.72
CA GLN A 104 -0.48 -16.88 16.82
C GLN A 104 -1.05 -16.74 18.24
N TRP A 105 -0.26 -17.11 19.25
CA TRP A 105 -0.66 -16.94 20.65
C TRP A 105 -0.78 -15.46 21.04
N GLY A 106 0.06 -14.58 20.49
CA GLY A 106 -0.08 -13.13 20.64
C GLY A 106 -1.44 -12.62 20.18
N PHE A 107 -1.94 -13.09 19.03
CA PHE A 107 -3.28 -12.77 18.56
C PHE A 107 -4.39 -13.34 19.44
N VAL A 108 -4.23 -14.56 19.95
CA VAL A 108 -5.22 -15.15 20.88
C VAL A 108 -5.31 -14.30 22.16
N LEU A 109 -4.18 -13.94 22.75
CA LEU A 109 -4.13 -13.13 23.98
C LEU A 109 -4.75 -11.75 23.76
N MET A 110 -4.33 -11.04 22.72
CA MET A 110 -4.85 -9.70 22.39
C MET A 110 -6.34 -9.75 22.02
N GLY A 111 -6.74 -10.70 21.18
CA GLY A 111 -8.13 -10.87 20.77
C GLY A 111 -9.04 -11.22 21.94
N THR A 112 -8.59 -12.08 22.85
CA THR A 112 -9.35 -12.42 24.07
C THR A 112 -9.49 -11.22 25.00
N PHE A 113 -8.42 -10.43 25.17
CA PHE A 113 -8.49 -9.19 25.95
C PHE A 113 -9.52 -8.20 25.36
N ILE A 114 -9.45 -7.94 24.05
CA ILE A 114 -10.38 -7.05 23.36
C ILE A 114 -11.81 -7.60 23.50
N ALA A 115 -12.04 -8.88 23.18
CA ALA A 115 -13.36 -9.49 23.22
C ALA A 115 -13.98 -9.46 24.62
N THR A 116 -13.19 -9.70 25.66
CA THR A 116 -13.69 -9.69 27.05
C THR A 116 -14.04 -8.28 27.52
N VAL A 117 -13.20 -7.28 27.26
CA VAL A 117 -13.49 -5.89 27.63
C VAL A 117 -14.71 -5.36 26.89
N PHE A 118 -14.75 -5.48 25.56
CA PHE A 118 -15.89 -4.99 24.78
C PHE A 118 -17.15 -5.82 24.99
N GLY A 119 -17.00 -7.13 25.20
CA GLY A 119 -18.10 -8.02 25.57
C GLY A 119 -18.74 -7.60 26.89
N LEU A 120 -17.94 -7.27 27.90
CA LEU A 120 -18.44 -6.75 29.17
C LEU A 120 -19.13 -5.39 28.98
N CYS A 121 -18.53 -4.45 28.25
CA CYS A 121 -19.15 -3.15 27.98
C CYS A 121 -20.51 -3.30 27.27
N ALA A 122 -20.60 -4.17 26.28
CA ALA A 122 -21.85 -4.46 25.57
C ALA A 122 -22.88 -5.13 26.49
N ALA A 123 -22.47 -6.08 27.33
CA ALA A 123 -23.35 -6.72 28.31
C ALA A 123 -23.90 -5.70 29.32
N VAL A 124 -23.05 -4.84 29.88
CA VAL A 124 -23.50 -3.79 30.81
C VAL A 124 -24.43 -2.81 30.11
N GLY A 125 -24.09 -2.35 28.90
CA GLY A 125 -24.91 -1.40 28.14
C GLY A 125 -26.28 -1.93 27.73
N THR A 126 -26.44 -3.26 27.62
CA THR A 126 -27.72 -3.89 27.26
C THR A 126 -28.54 -4.33 28.47
N ILE A 127 -27.90 -4.81 29.54
CA ILE A 127 -28.58 -5.32 30.73
C ILE A 127 -28.96 -4.19 31.69
N TYR A 128 -28.15 -3.13 31.77
CA TYR A 128 -28.37 -2.00 32.67
C TYR A 128 -28.46 -0.66 31.91
N PRO A 129 -29.44 -0.47 31.02
CA PRO A 129 -29.66 0.78 30.30
C PRO A 129 -30.35 1.85 31.17
N ASP A 130 -30.06 1.86 32.48
CA ASP A 130 -30.77 2.71 33.43
C ASP A 130 -30.35 4.17 33.25
N LYS A 131 -31.23 4.97 32.64
CA LYS A 131 -31.14 6.42 32.65
C LYS A 131 -32.20 6.96 33.61
N LEU A 132 -31.77 7.44 34.78
CA LEU A 132 -32.65 7.99 35.82
C LEU A 132 -33.32 9.32 35.41
N SER A 133 -32.83 9.96 34.34
CA SER A 133 -33.35 11.25 33.87
C SER A 133 -34.36 11.09 32.74
N ALA A 134 -35.49 11.78 32.87
CA ALA A 134 -36.37 12.03 31.74
C ALA A 134 -35.58 12.79 30.65
N PRO A 135 -35.71 12.40 29.36
CA PRO A 135 -35.10 13.12 28.25
C PRO A 135 -35.56 14.57 28.22
N LYS A 136 -34.63 15.50 28.00
CA LYS A 136 -34.97 16.92 27.90
C LYS A 136 -35.86 17.15 26.69
N THR A 137 -37.00 17.79 26.93
CA THR A 137 -37.95 18.19 25.88
C THR A 137 -37.88 19.69 25.64
N TYR A 138 -38.24 20.10 24.43
CA TYR A 138 -38.25 21.50 24.03
C TYR A 138 -39.59 21.86 23.40
N PRO A 139 -40.12 23.08 23.68
CA PRO A 139 -41.31 23.58 22.98
C PRO A 139 -41.10 23.52 21.46
N ASP A 140 -42.10 23.01 20.74
CA ASP A 140 -42.12 22.85 19.28
C ASP A 140 -40.93 22.10 18.67
N GLY A 141 -40.14 21.41 19.49
CA GLY A 141 -38.95 20.66 19.05
C GLY A 141 -37.86 21.55 18.47
N LEU A 142 -37.85 22.84 18.86
CA LEU A 142 -36.93 23.85 18.32
C LEU A 142 -36.96 23.96 16.79
N GLU A 143 -38.13 23.77 16.16
CA GLU A 143 -38.26 23.74 14.69
C GLU A 143 -37.66 24.99 14.03
N ALA A 144 -37.97 26.19 14.52
CA ALA A 144 -37.45 27.43 13.96
C ALA A 144 -35.92 27.54 14.12
N GLU A 145 -35.40 27.13 15.28
CA GLU A 145 -33.96 27.24 15.62
C GLU A 145 -33.10 26.18 14.92
N LEU A 146 -33.68 25.03 14.58
CA LEU A 146 -32.97 23.92 13.93
C LEU A 146 -33.03 23.97 12.39
N GLY A 147 -33.56 25.05 11.81
CA GLY A 147 -33.56 25.26 10.35
C GLY A 147 -34.92 25.13 9.68
N GLY A 148 -36.00 25.05 10.46
CA GLY A 148 -37.37 25.10 9.98
C GLY A 148 -37.86 23.81 9.34
N LYS A 149 -38.81 23.96 8.42
CA LYS A 149 -39.56 22.84 7.83
C LYS A 149 -38.62 21.84 7.13
N GLY A 150 -38.53 20.63 7.68
CA GLY A 150 -37.70 19.55 7.16
C GLY A 150 -36.41 19.29 7.95
N ALA A 151 -36.12 20.11 8.98
CA ALA A 151 -35.03 19.85 9.92
C ALA A 151 -35.36 18.71 10.90
N LEU A 152 -34.31 18.05 11.40
CA LEU A 152 -34.43 17.03 12.44
C LEU A 152 -34.69 17.71 13.78
N LEU A 153 -35.92 17.58 14.29
CA LEU A 153 -36.39 18.29 15.47
C LEU A 153 -35.82 17.71 16.78
N ALA A 154 -35.70 18.56 17.79
CA ALA A 154 -35.50 18.13 19.16
C ALA A 154 -36.80 17.51 19.71
N ARG A 155 -36.68 16.68 20.75
CA ARG A 155 -37.83 15.96 21.32
C ARG A 155 -38.90 16.92 21.86
N LYS A 156 -40.16 16.68 21.50
CA LYS A 156 -41.32 17.46 21.98
C LYS A 156 -41.90 16.88 23.27
N PRO A 157 -42.57 17.70 24.11
CA PRO A 157 -43.33 17.17 25.24
C PRO A 157 -44.41 16.19 24.77
N GLY A 158 -44.48 15.01 25.38
CA GLY A 158 -45.51 14.00 25.07
C GLY A 158 -45.19 13.05 23.92
N GLU A 159 -44.06 13.22 23.22
CA GLU A 159 -43.58 12.20 22.28
C GLU A 159 -43.10 10.95 23.04
N GLY A 160 -43.61 9.79 22.62
CA GLY A 160 -43.28 8.48 23.19
C GLY A 160 -41.83 8.07 22.99
N TRP A 161 -41.49 6.91 23.55
CA TRP A 161 -40.17 6.28 23.42
C TRP A 161 -39.96 5.68 22.04
#